data_AF-A0A9E2B815-F1
#
_entry.id   AF-A0A9E2B815-F1
#
_cell.length_a   1.000
_cell.length_b   1.000
_cell.length_c   1.000
_cell.angle_alpha   90.00
_cell.angle_beta   90.00
_cell.angle_gamma   90.00
#
_symmetry.space_group_name_H-M   'P 1'
#
loop_
_entity.id
_entity.type
_entity.pdbx_description
1 polymer ?
#
loop_
_entity_poly.entity_id
_entity_poly.type
_entity_poly.pdbx_seq_one_letter_code
_entity_poly.pdbx_strand_id
1 'polypeptide(L)'
;QISPYDKLVRKYSNRYGFDWRLVTAQMYQESKFDPRAKSHIGARGLMQLMPRTAKEMGVKDIIDPASSIRGGVKYLDWLRDRFDADLPISDRLWFTLAAYNAGVGHVHDARRLAGQLGHDPNRWFGHTEQAMLLLEKKQYAKKARYGYVNGSEPVNYVRDIKQRFEAYVDLSRDVAMTSPGLSGRLPDRRLAQLLDVSPPR
;
A
#
# COMPACT_ATOMS: atom_id res chain seq x y z
N GLN A 1 12.77 -1.60 -16.82
CA GLN A 1 13.17 -1.15 -15.47
C GLN A 1 12.20 -0.04 -15.06
N ILE A 2 11.64 -0.08 -13.85
CA ILE A 2 10.63 0.89 -13.37
C ILE A 2 11.27 1.95 -12.47
N SER A 3 12.21 1.55 -11.61
CA SER A 3 12.94 2.44 -10.72
C SER A 3 14.44 2.08 -10.65
N PRO A 4 15.29 2.99 -10.15
CA PRO A 4 16.69 2.67 -9.84
C PRO A 4 16.85 1.56 -8.79
N TYR A 5 15.80 1.26 -8.01
CA TYR A 5 15.86 0.37 -6.85
C TYR A 5 15.17 -0.97 -7.08
N ASP A 6 14.74 -1.31 -8.30
CA ASP A 6 13.96 -2.52 -8.60
C ASP A 6 14.58 -3.80 -8.02
N LYS A 7 15.92 -3.93 -8.07
CA LYS A 7 16.63 -5.09 -7.49
C LYS A 7 16.42 -5.19 -5.97
N LEU A 8 16.50 -4.07 -5.25
CA LEU A 8 16.26 -4.02 -3.81
C LEU A 8 14.79 -4.25 -3.47
N VAL A 9 13.88 -3.60 -4.21
CA VAL A 9 12.44 -3.76 -4.00
C VAL A 9 12.02 -5.22 -4.21
N ARG A 10 12.46 -5.88 -5.29
CA ARG A 10 12.20 -7.30 -5.53
C ARG A 10 12.71 -8.18 -4.39
N LYS A 11 13.96 -7.98 -3.96
CA LYS A 11 14.58 -8.74 -2.87
C LYS A 11 13.74 -8.69 -1.60
N TYR A 12 13.30 -7.50 -1.19
CA TYR A 12 12.58 -7.33 0.08
C TYR A 12 11.08 -7.63 -0.03
N SER A 13 10.44 -7.32 -1.16
CA SER A 13 9.02 -7.62 -1.39
C SER A 13 8.74 -9.12 -1.42
N ASN A 14 9.60 -9.88 -2.10
CA ASN A 14 9.47 -11.34 -2.21
C ASN A 14 9.49 -12.04 -0.84
N ARG A 15 10.25 -11.50 0.14
CA ARG A 15 10.32 -12.05 1.50
C ARG A 15 8.96 -12.10 2.20
N TYR A 16 8.08 -11.15 1.89
CA TYR A 16 6.77 -10.99 2.52
C TYR A 16 5.60 -11.25 1.54
N GLY A 17 5.92 -11.73 0.33
CA GLY A 17 4.93 -12.07 -0.69
C GLY A 17 4.19 -10.87 -1.28
N PHE A 18 4.76 -9.67 -1.22
CA PHE A 18 4.22 -8.50 -1.93
C PHE A 18 4.70 -8.48 -3.38
N ASP A 19 3.85 -8.03 -4.31
CA ASP A 19 4.30 -7.74 -5.66
C ASP A 19 5.25 -6.53 -5.61
N TRP A 20 6.46 -6.71 -6.14
CA TRP A 20 7.49 -5.69 -6.11
C TRP A 20 7.06 -4.41 -6.86
N ARG A 21 6.21 -4.49 -7.90
CA ARG A 21 5.70 -3.32 -8.63
C ARG A 21 4.76 -2.50 -7.76
N LEU A 22 3.96 -3.14 -6.90
CA LEU A 22 3.12 -2.44 -5.95
C LEU A 22 3.97 -1.67 -4.94
N VAL A 23 5.00 -2.31 -4.39
CA VAL A 23 5.92 -1.65 -3.45
C VAL A 23 6.67 -0.52 -4.15
N THR A 24 7.06 -0.69 -5.42
CA THR A 24 7.64 0.40 -6.22
C THR A 24 6.65 1.55 -6.43
N ALA A 25 5.37 1.25 -6.68
CA ALA A 25 4.33 2.27 -6.82
C ALA A 25 4.11 3.05 -5.52
N GLN A 26 4.08 2.36 -4.39
CA GLN A 26 4.04 2.97 -3.06
C GLN A 26 5.28 3.84 -2.81
N MET A 27 6.48 3.34 -3.07
CA MET A 27 7.74 4.09 -2.91
C MET A 27 7.76 5.38 -3.75
N TYR A 28 7.17 5.35 -4.95
CA TYR A 28 7.02 6.55 -5.76
C TYR A 28 6.05 7.55 -5.10
N GLN A 29 4.92 7.08 -4.59
CA GLN A 29 3.96 7.93 -3.87
C GLN A 29 4.61 8.59 -2.65
N GLU A 30 5.46 7.87 -1.94
CA GLU A 30 6.10 8.33 -0.71
C GLU A 30 7.19 9.37 -0.96
N SER A 31 8.12 9.10 -1.88
CA SER A 31 9.33 9.94 -2.01
C SER A 31 9.69 10.33 -3.44
N LYS A 32 8.91 9.90 -4.44
CA LYS A 32 9.29 9.99 -5.86
C LYS A 32 10.71 9.46 -6.11
N PHE A 33 11.09 8.41 -5.37
CA PHE A 33 12.40 7.76 -5.41
C PHE A 33 13.58 8.59 -4.87
N ASP A 34 13.32 9.69 -4.16
CA ASP A 34 14.36 10.44 -3.45
C ASP A 34 14.67 9.77 -2.09
N PRO A 35 15.89 9.24 -1.88
CA PRO A 35 16.28 8.62 -0.60
C PRO A 35 16.52 9.66 0.51
N ARG A 36 16.63 10.95 0.17
CA ARG A 36 16.82 12.04 1.13
C ARG A 36 15.52 12.77 1.46
N ALA A 37 14.40 12.39 0.85
CA ALA A 37 13.10 12.98 1.09
C ALA A 37 12.77 13.03 2.59
N LYS A 38 12.27 14.18 3.03
CA LYS A 38 11.84 14.43 4.40
C LYS A 38 10.49 15.15 4.36
N SER A 39 9.48 14.57 5.00
CA SER A 39 8.17 15.22 5.13
C SER A 39 8.17 16.29 6.21
N HIS A 40 7.17 17.18 6.17
CA HIS A 40 6.95 18.23 7.17
C HIS A 40 6.75 17.67 8.59
N ILE A 41 6.16 16.48 8.71
CA ILE A 41 5.92 15.80 9.99
C ILE A 41 7.09 14.89 10.41
N GLY A 42 8.18 14.84 9.62
CA GLY A 42 9.41 14.15 10.00
C GLY A 42 9.58 12.72 9.50
N ALA A 43 8.72 12.25 8.59
CA ALA A 43 8.93 11.00 7.86
C ALA A 43 10.15 11.14 6.93
N ARG A 44 10.91 10.06 6.71
CA ARG A 44 12.19 10.11 5.97
C ARG A 44 12.40 8.92 5.03
N GLY A 45 13.21 9.13 4.00
CA GLY A 45 13.73 8.09 3.12
C GLY A 45 12.75 7.64 2.03
N LEU A 46 13.14 6.60 1.29
CA LEU A 46 12.35 6.08 0.15
C LEU A 46 10.93 5.65 0.52
N MET A 47 10.76 5.07 1.71
CA MET A 47 9.47 4.56 2.18
C MET A 47 8.81 5.47 3.23
N GLN A 48 9.32 6.70 3.39
CA GLN A 48 8.83 7.72 4.33
C GLN A 48 8.45 7.15 5.71
N LEU A 49 9.39 6.49 6.36
CA LEU A 49 9.17 5.97 7.71
C LEU A 49 9.32 7.08 8.74
N MET A 50 8.42 7.09 9.72
CA MET A 50 8.63 7.86 10.94
C MET A 50 9.83 7.30 11.72
N PRO A 51 10.64 8.14 12.40
CA PRO A 51 11.84 7.67 13.13
C PRO A 51 11.55 6.56 14.15
N ARG A 52 10.41 6.64 14.84
CA ARG A 52 9.95 5.60 15.76
C ARG A 52 9.67 4.28 15.04
N THR A 53 8.89 4.31 13.96
CA THR A 53 8.58 3.14 13.14
C THR A 53 9.85 2.52 12.57
N ALA A 54 10.79 3.34 12.07
CA ALA A 54 12.08 2.87 11.60
C ALA A 54 12.85 2.08 12.67
N LYS A 55 12.89 2.60 13.91
CA LYS A 55 13.51 1.90 15.05
C LYS A 55 12.82 0.56 15.33
N GLU A 56 11.49 0.53 15.38
CA GLU A 56 10.70 -0.68 15.59
C GLU A 56 10.91 -1.71 14.45
N MET A 57 11.16 -1.24 13.22
CA MET A 57 11.46 -2.09 12.08
C MET A 57 12.92 -2.55 11.99
N GLY A 58 13.81 -2.05 12.85
CA GLY A 58 15.24 -2.38 12.83
C GLY A 58 16.01 -1.66 11.72
N VAL A 59 15.59 -0.44 11.38
CA VAL A 59 16.28 0.45 10.43
C VAL A 59 17.23 1.36 11.22
N LYS A 60 18.52 1.26 10.94
CA LYS A 60 19.57 2.09 11.57
C LYS A 60 19.78 3.41 10.82
N ASP A 61 19.79 3.33 9.49
CA ASP A 61 19.87 4.48 8.59
C ASP A 61 18.64 4.46 7.66
N ILE A 62 17.80 5.50 7.75
CA ILE A 62 16.55 5.60 6.99
C ILE A 62 16.79 6.15 5.58
N ILE A 63 17.89 6.86 5.36
CA ILE A 63 18.22 7.44 4.04
C ILE A 63 19.03 6.47 3.17
N ASP A 64 19.64 5.43 3.76
CA ASP A 64 20.18 4.31 3.00
C ASP A 64 19.05 3.58 2.25
N PRO A 65 19.10 3.49 0.89
CA PRO A 65 18.03 2.87 0.11
C PRO A 65 17.66 1.46 0.54
N ALA A 66 18.66 0.61 0.82
CA ALA A 66 18.41 -0.79 1.16
C ALA A 66 17.71 -0.91 2.52
N SER A 67 18.13 -0.12 3.51
CA SER A 67 17.54 -0.08 4.84
C SER A 67 16.15 0.54 4.84
N SER A 68 15.94 1.62 4.08
CA SER A 68 14.64 2.28 3.90
C SER A 68 13.60 1.32 3.30
N ILE A 69 13.93 0.69 2.17
CA ILE A 69 13.05 -0.27 1.49
C ILE A 69 12.76 -1.47 2.39
N ARG A 70 13.79 -2.08 2.99
CA ARG A 70 13.59 -3.22 3.91
C ARG A 70 12.65 -2.87 5.06
N GLY A 71 12.84 -1.71 5.67
CA GLY A 71 12.01 -1.22 6.76
C GLY A 71 10.56 -0.98 6.32
N GLY A 72 10.37 -0.32 5.18
CA GLY A 72 9.04 -0.02 4.65
C GLY A 72 8.25 -1.27 4.30
N VAL A 73 8.86 -2.24 3.62
CA VAL A 73 8.19 -3.51 3.32
C VAL A 73 7.86 -4.30 4.59
N LYS A 74 8.78 -4.33 5.57
CA LYS A 74 8.51 -4.96 6.86
C LYS A 74 7.38 -4.27 7.63
N TYR A 75 7.30 -2.95 7.55
CA TYR A 75 6.19 -2.20 8.17
C TYR A 75 4.86 -2.47 7.46
N LEU A 76 4.87 -2.56 6.13
CA LEU A 76 3.69 -2.94 5.34
C LEU A 76 3.19 -4.35 5.71
N ASP A 77 4.11 -5.31 5.88
CA ASP A 77 3.79 -6.66 6.39
C ASP A 77 3.19 -6.61 7.81
N TRP A 78 3.83 -5.87 8.70
CA TRP A 78 3.34 -5.68 10.07
C TRP A 78 1.92 -5.10 10.08
N LEU A 79 1.61 -4.14 9.20
CA LEU A 79 0.26 -3.58 9.06
C LEU A 79 -0.74 -4.60 8.52
N ARG A 80 -0.35 -5.40 7.52
CA ARG A 80 -1.19 -6.44 6.92
C ARG A 80 -1.68 -7.45 7.96
N ASP A 81 -0.85 -7.75 8.96
CA ASP A 81 -1.19 -8.66 10.06
C ASP A 81 -2.20 -8.10 11.07
N ARG A 82 -2.64 -6.85 10.93
CA ARG A 82 -3.72 -6.26 11.75
C ARG A 82 -5.09 -6.37 11.06
N PHE A 83 -5.13 -6.98 9.89
CA PHE A 83 -6.35 -7.28 9.15
C PHE A 83 -6.52 -8.79 9.02
N ASP A 84 -7.76 -9.25 9.15
CA ASP A 84 -8.10 -10.66 9.17
C ASP A 84 -7.67 -11.37 7.89
N ALA A 85 -7.23 -12.63 8.03
CA ALA A 85 -6.65 -13.39 6.93
C ALA A 85 -7.69 -13.93 5.94
N ASP A 86 -8.97 -13.94 6.32
CA ASP A 86 -10.12 -14.34 5.51
C ASP A 86 -10.66 -13.22 4.61
N LEU A 87 -10.20 -11.98 4.80
CA LEU A 87 -10.49 -10.88 3.89
C LEU A 87 -10.05 -11.22 2.45
N PRO A 88 -10.78 -10.73 1.43
CA PRO A 88 -10.30 -10.80 0.06
C PRO A 88 -8.87 -10.25 -0.03
N ILE A 89 -7.98 -10.98 -0.71
CA ILE A 89 -6.54 -10.68 -0.74
C ILE A 89 -6.27 -9.24 -1.20
N SER A 90 -7.01 -8.78 -2.22
CA SER A 90 -6.92 -7.43 -2.76
C SER A 90 -7.39 -6.39 -1.73
N ASP A 91 -8.55 -6.58 -1.11
CA ASP A 91 -9.08 -5.65 -0.10
C ASP A 91 -8.18 -5.58 1.14
N ARG A 92 -7.66 -6.73 1.62
CA ARG A 92 -6.69 -6.77 2.72
C ARG A 92 -5.46 -5.92 2.38
N LEU A 93 -5.01 -5.94 1.13
CA LEU A 93 -3.91 -5.09 0.67
C LEU A 93 -4.31 -3.60 0.66
N TRP A 94 -5.50 -3.24 0.17
CA TRP A 94 -5.96 -1.86 0.13
C TRP A 94 -6.13 -1.26 1.53
N PHE A 95 -6.67 -2.05 2.47
CA PHE A 95 -6.70 -1.67 3.89
C PHE A 95 -5.29 -1.48 4.47
N THR A 96 -4.34 -2.34 4.08
CA THR A 96 -2.94 -2.23 4.52
C THR A 96 -2.30 -0.93 4.03
N LEU A 97 -2.51 -0.55 2.77
CA LEU A 97 -2.00 0.71 2.22
C LEU A 97 -2.67 1.94 2.86
N ALA A 98 -3.99 1.89 3.06
CA ALA A 98 -4.71 2.94 3.79
C ALA A 98 -4.18 3.10 5.22
N ALA A 99 -3.87 1.99 5.90
CA ALA A 99 -3.32 1.99 7.24
C ALA A 99 -1.86 2.46 7.30
N TYR A 100 -1.10 2.28 6.22
CA TYR A 100 0.25 2.84 6.09
C TYR A 100 0.22 4.36 6.12
N ASN A 101 -0.73 4.96 5.41
CA ASN A 101 -0.91 6.40 5.32
C ASN A 101 -1.57 7.01 6.56
N ALA A 102 -2.72 6.47 6.98
CA ALA A 102 -3.57 7.08 7.99
C ALA A 102 -3.56 6.36 9.34
N GLY A 103 -2.83 5.25 9.48
CA GLY A 103 -2.82 4.45 10.69
C GLY A 103 -3.99 3.46 10.77
N VAL A 104 -3.70 2.28 11.33
CA VAL A 104 -4.64 1.15 11.42
C VAL A 104 -5.92 1.46 12.20
N GLY A 105 -5.83 2.31 13.22
CA GLY A 105 -6.98 2.70 14.05
C GLY A 105 -8.08 3.40 13.25
N HIS A 106 -7.69 4.36 12.40
CA HIS A 106 -8.63 5.08 11.56
C HIS A 106 -9.25 4.19 10.48
N VAL A 107 -8.49 3.23 9.92
CA VAL A 107 -9.05 2.25 8.99
C VAL A 107 -10.09 1.36 9.67
N HIS A 108 -9.85 0.91 10.92
CA HIS A 108 -10.88 0.17 11.66
C HIS A 108 -12.12 1.00 11.99
N ASP A 109 -11.95 2.29 12.30
CA ASP A 109 -13.09 3.20 12.47
C ASP A 109 -13.89 3.35 11.17
N ALA A 110 -13.22 3.47 10.03
CA ALA A 110 -13.87 3.52 8.72
C ALA A 110 -14.62 2.22 8.42
N ARG A 111 -14.03 1.05 8.68
CA ARG A 111 -14.71 -0.26 8.51
C ARG A 111 -15.94 -0.37 9.38
N ARG A 112 -15.87 0.06 10.66
CA ARG A 112 -17.02 0.06 11.56
C ARG A 112 -18.12 1.00 11.07
N LEU A 113 -17.75 2.20 10.63
CA LEU A 113 -18.69 3.17 10.09
C LEU A 113 -19.32 2.67 8.78
N ALA A 114 -18.57 2.01 7.91
CA ALA A 114 -19.08 1.40 6.68
C ALA A 114 -20.21 0.41 6.98
N GLY A 115 -20.01 -0.51 7.94
CA GLY A 115 -21.04 -1.44 8.37
C GLY A 115 -22.28 -0.74 8.96
N GLN A 116 -22.09 0.33 9.74
CA GLN A 116 -23.21 1.13 10.28
C GLN A 116 -24.03 1.83 9.19
N LEU A 117 -23.41 2.14 8.05
CA LEU A 117 -24.05 2.78 6.90
C LEU A 117 -24.60 1.77 5.89
N GLY A 118 -24.50 0.47 6.16
CA GLY A 118 -24.98 -0.59 5.26
C GLY A 118 -24.04 -0.91 4.10
N HIS A 119 -22.79 -0.43 4.12
CA HIS A 119 -21.74 -0.84 3.18
C HIS A 119 -21.05 -2.13 3.67
N ASP A 120 -20.39 -2.83 2.75
CA ASP A 120 -19.54 -3.98 3.10
C ASP A 120 -18.22 -3.51 3.77
N PRO A 121 -18.00 -3.80 5.06
CA PRO A 121 -16.80 -3.38 5.78
C PRO A 121 -15.53 -4.16 5.38
N ASN A 122 -15.67 -5.18 4.52
CA ASN A 122 -14.58 -6.02 4.03
C ASN A 122 -14.18 -5.69 2.59
N ARG A 123 -14.87 -4.74 1.95
CA ARG A 123 -14.52 -4.17 0.65
C ARG A 123 -14.00 -2.75 0.83
N TRP A 124 -12.89 -2.42 0.16
CA TRP A 124 -12.34 -1.07 0.18
C TRP A 124 -13.07 -0.16 -0.80
N PHE A 125 -12.94 -0.43 -2.10
CA PHE A 125 -13.47 0.42 -3.16
C PHE A 125 -14.99 0.40 -3.19
N GLY A 126 -15.61 1.58 -3.29
CA GLY A 126 -17.07 1.73 -3.27
C GLY A 126 -17.75 1.44 -1.93
N HIS A 127 -16.99 1.08 -0.89
CA HIS A 127 -17.54 0.75 0.42
C HIS A 127 -16.75 1.45 1.54
N THR A 128 -15.72 0.84 2.11
CA THR A 128 -15.00 1.42 3.25
C THR A 128 -14.37 2.77 2.95
N GLU A 129 -13.90 3.02 1.71
CA GLU A 129 -13.35 4.32 1.33
C GLU A 129 -14.39 5.46 1.47
N GLN A 130 -15.68 5.18 1.25
CA GLN A 130 -16.75 6.18 1.41
C GLN A 130 -16.93 6.55 2.89
N ALA A 131 -16.87 5.56 3.79
CA ALA A 131 -16.88 5.80 5.22
C ALA A 131 -15.62 6.53 5.70
N MET A 132 -14.46 6.24 5.12
CA MET A 132 -13.20 6.94 5.43
C MET A 132 -13.32 8.44 5.16
N LEU A 133 -13.91 8.84 4.03
CA LEU A 133 -14.17 10.26 3.70
C LEU A 133 -15.10 10.93 4.71
N LEU A 134 -16.07 10.20 5.26
CA LEU A 134 -17.00 10.75 6.25
C LEU A 134 -16.33 11.04 7.60
N LEU A 135 -15.20 10.40 7.93
CA LEU A 135 -14.47 10.66 9.17
C LEU A 135 -13.81 12.04 9.23
N GLU A 136 -13.77 12.79 8.12
CA GLU A 136 -13.42 14.21 8.13
C GLU A 136 -14.51 15.08 8.79
N LYS A 137 -15.77 14.63 8.73
CA LYS A 137 -16.89 15.41 9.23
C LYS A 137 -17.02 15.18 10.74
N LYS A 138 -17.02 16.27 11.51
CA LYS A 138 -17.11 16.28 12.98
C LYS A 138 -18.19 15.35 13.55
N GLN A 139 -19.34 15.25 12.90
CA GLN A 139 -20.46 14.42 13.36
C GLN A 139 -20.19 12.91 13.36
N TYR A 140 -19.31 12.44 12.46
CA TYR A 140 -18.86 11.05 12.41
C TYR A 140 -17.59 10.86 13.24
N ALA A 141 -16.61 11.78 13.11
CA ALA A 141 -15.36 11.76 13.87
C ALA A 141 -15.59 11.66 15.39
N LYS A 142 -16.55 12.39 15.94
CA LYS A 142 -16.86 12.36 17.40
C LYS A 142 -17.33 11.00 17.91
N LYS A 143 -17.82 10.13 17.02
CA LYS A 143 -18.30 8.77 17.34
C LYS A 143 -17.22 7.71 17.06
N ALA A 144 -16.15 8.07 16.36
CA ALA A 144 -15.04 7.20 16.03
C ALA A 144 -14.10 7.06 17.25
N ARG A 145 -13.44 5.90 17.39
CA ARG A 145 -12.56 5.62 18.54
C ARG A 145 -11.28 6.45 18.48
N TYR A 146 -10.75 6.65 17.28
CA TYR A 146 -9.53 7.41 17.00
C TYR A 146 -9.83 8.83 16.52
N GLY A 147 -11.11 9.20 16.40
CA GLY A 147 -11.51 10.58 16.13
C GLY A 147 -11.35 10.99 14.67
N TYR A 148 -11.02 12.27 14.49
CA TYR A 148 -10.85 12.89 13.18
C TYR A 148 -9.65 12.32 12.42
N VAL A 149 -9.81 12.16 11.11
CA VAL A 149 -8.74 11.91 10.15
C VAL A 149 -9.04 12.69 8.88
N ASN A 150 -8.00 13.16 8.19
CA ASN A 150 -8.12 13.66 6.83
C ASN A 150 -8.36 12.47 5.87
N GLY A 151 -9.59 11.98 5.82
CA GLY A 151 -9.95 10.72 5.13
C GLY A 151 -9.68 10.72 3.63
N SER A 152 -9.62 11.87 2.98
CA SER A 152 -9.27 12.03 1.58
C SER A 152 -7.83 11.64 1.27
N GLU A 153 -6.88 11.86 2.19
CA GLU A 153 -5.48 11.45 2.00
C GLU A 153 -5.30 9.95 1.77
N PRO A 154 -5.76 9.04 2.67
CA PRO A 154 -5.60 7.61 2.48
C PRO A 154 -6.42 7.07 1.30
N VAL A 155 -7.57 7.67 1.00
CA VAL A 155 -8.36 7.30 -0.18
C VAL A 155 -7.62 7.61 -1.48
N ASN A 156 -7.08 8.82 -1.60
CA ASN A 156 -6.28 9.21 -2.77
C ASN A 156 -4.98 8.41 -2.84
N TYR A 157 -4.31 8.20 -1.71
CA TYR A 157 -3.08 7.41 -1.61
C TYR A 157 -3.28 5.98 -2.17
N VAL A 158 -4.35 5.29 -1.77
CA VAL A 158 -4.66 3.95 -2.28
C VAL A 158 -4.98 3.98 -3.79
N ARG A 159 -5.76 4.97 -4.25
CA ARG A 159 -6.13 5.09 -5.67
C ARG A 159 -4.92 5.36 -6.56
N ASP A 160 -4.06 6.29 -6.16
CA ASP A 160 -2.85 6.66 -6.91
C ASP A 160 -1.86 5.48 -6.99
N ILE A 161 -1.69 4.74 -5.89
CA ILE A 161 -0.85 3.54 -5.88
C ILE A 161 -1.45 2.45 -6.75
N LYS A 162 -2.75 2.20 -6.69
CA LYS A 162 -3.41 1.19 -7.54
C LYS A 162 -3.23 1.53 -9.02
N GLN A 163 -3.54 2.76 -9.43
CA GLN A 163 -3.41 3.18 -10.83
C GLN A 163 -1.97 3.03 -11.32
N ARG A 164 -1.00 3.43 -10.49
CA ARG A 164 0.43 3.30 -10.84
C ARG A 164 0.89 1.85 -10.89
N PHE A 165 0.41 1.02 -9.98
CA PHE A 165 0.68 -0.42 -9.97
C PHE A 165 0.17 -1.09 -11.24
N GLU A 166 -1.05 -0.77 -11.68
CA GLU A 166 -1.63 -1.26 -12.94
C GLU A 166 -0.75 -0.88 -14.13
N ALA A 167 -0.38 0.39 -14.25
CA ALA A 167 0.53 0.84 -15.31
C ALA A 167 1.89 0.11 -15.29
N TYR A 168 2.44 -0.16 -14.10
CA TYR A 168 3.69 -0.91 -13.94
C TYR A 168 3.55 -2.39 -14.29
N VAL A 169 2.39 -2.99 -14.04
CA VAL A 169 2.07 -4.35 -14.45
C VAL A 169 2.05 -4.44 -15.97
N ASP A 170 1.35 -3.54 -16.64
CA ASP A 170 1.20 -3.54 -18.09
C ASP A 170 2.53 -3.28 -18.79
N LEU A 171 3.29 -2.26 -18.36
CA LEU A 171 4.63 -2.00 -18.88
C LEU A 171 5.55 -3.23 -18.74
N SER A 172 5.45 -3.96 -17.63
CA SER A 172 6.27 -5.16 -17.41
C SER A 172 5.85 -6.34 -18.29
N ARG A 173 4.58 -6.42 -18.69
CA ARG A 173 4.06 -7.42 -19.63
C ARG A 173 4.55 -7.12 -21.05
N ASP A 174 4.48 -5.88 -21.49
CA ASP A 174 4.91 -5.47 -22.83
C ASP A 174 6.40 -5.73 -23.06
N VAL A 175 7.24 -5.44 -22.06
CA VAL A 175 8.67 -5.74 -22.08
C VAL A 175 8.94 -7.25 -22.20
N ALA A 176 8.15 -8.09 -21.50
CA ALA A 176 8.29 -9.54 -21.57
C ALA A 176 7.87 -10.10 -22.94
N MET A 177 6.87 -9.49 -23.59
CA MET A 177 6.38 -9.91 -24.91
C MET A 177 7.30 -9.47 -26.06
N THR A 178 7.98 -8.34 -25.93
CA THR A 178 8.83 -7.75 -26.99
C THR A 178 10.29 -8.21 -26.95
N SER A 179 10.70 -8.98 -25.93
CA SER A 179 12.06 -9.55 -25.78
C SER A 179 12.00 -11.08 -25.63
N PRO A 180 11.99 -11.85 -26.73
CA PRO A 180 11.70 -13.29 -26.71
C PRO A 180 12.71 -14.16 -25.92
N GLY A 181 13.88 -13.61 -25.55
CA GLY A 181 14.91 -14.32 -24.77
C GLY A 181 14.70 -14.33 -23.25
N LEU A 182 13.64 -13.67 -22.74
CA LEU A 182 13.33 -13.56 -21.30
C LEU A 182 11.98 -14.21 -20.94
N SER A 183 11.67 -15.35 -21.57
CA SER A 183 10.50 -16.16 -21.21
C SER A 183 10.71 -16.80 -19.83
N GLY A 184 10.42 -16.03 -18.78
CA GLY A 184 10.41 -16.44 -17.39
C GLY A 184 9.09 -16.07 -16.73
N ARG A 185 8.11 -16.97 -16.89
CA ARG A 185 6.78 -17.04 -16.24
C ARG A 185 5.78 -15.93 -16.59
N LEU A 186 4.70 -16.38 -17.25
CA LEU A 186 3.38 -15.76 -17.32
C LEU A 186 2.93 -15.20 -15.94
N PRO A 187 2.06 -14.17 -15.90
CA PRO A 187 1.71 -13.47 -14.66
C PRO A 187 1.23 -14.45 -13.59
N ASP A 188 1.91 -14.40 -12.45
CA ASP A 188 1.65 -15.17 -11.24
C ASP A 188 0.15 -15.09 -10.89
N ARG A 189 -0.51 -16.21 -10.56
CA ARG A 189 -1.96 -16.27 -10.24
C ARG A 189 -2.38 -15.23 -9.18
N ARG A 190 -1.43 -14.81 -8.33
CA ARG A 190 -1.58 -13.73 -7.34
C ARG A 190 -1.90 -12.36 -7.95
N LEU A 191 -1.42 -12.08 -9.17
CA LEU A 191 -1.64 -10.79 -9.84
C LEU A 191 -3.09 -10.62 -10.30
N ALA A 192 -3.69 -11.69 -10.81
CA ALA A 192 -5.09 -11.69 -11.23
C ALA A 192 -6.02 -11.45 -10.03
N GLN A 193 -5.71 -12.08 -8.89
CA GLN A 193 -6.43 -11.88 -7.63
C GLN A 193 -6.26 -10.45 -7.06
N LEU A 194 -5.09 -9.83 -7.25
CA LEU A 194 -4.83 -8.46 -6.78
C LEU A 194 -5.51 -7.38 -7.61
N LEU A 195 -5.66 -7.62 -8.91
CA LEU A 195 -6.26 -6.67 -9.85
C LEU A 195 -7.77 -6.89 -10.04
N ASP A 196 -8.37 -7.84 -9.32
CA ASP A 196 -9.78 -8.26 -9.47
C ASP A 196 -10.14 -8.57 -10.94
N VAL A 197 -9.15 -9.04 -11.72
CA VAL A 197 -9.37 -9.44 -13.12
C VAL A 197 -9.82 -10.89 -13.11
N SER A 198 -11.07 -11.12 -13.48
CA SER A 198 -11.52 -12.47 -13.84
C SER A 198 -10.63 -13.02 -14.96
N PRO A 199 -10.23 -14.31 -14.93
CA PRO A 199 -9.51 -14.89 -16.06
C PRO A 199 -10.36 -14.75 -17.34
N PRO A 200 -9.74 -14.54 -18.51
CA PRO A 200 -10.48 -14.57 -19.76
C PRO A 200 -11.21 -15.91 -19.90
N ARG A 201 -12.47 -15.87 -20.32
CA ARG A 201 -13.29 -17.06 -20.61
C ARG A 201 -12.71 -17.85 -21.77
#